data_AF-A0A9P1NBG6-F1
#
_entry.id   AF-A0A9P1NBG6-F1
#
_cell.length_a   1.000
_cell.length_b   1.000
_cell.length_c   1.000
_cell.angle_alpha   90.00
_cell.angle_beta   90.00
_cell.angle_gamma   90.00
#
_symmetry.space_group_name_H-M   'P 1'
#
loop_
_entity.id
_entity.type
_entity.pdbx_description
1 polymer ?
#
loop_
_entity_poly.entity_id
_entity_poly.type
_entity_poly.pdbx_seq_one_letter_code
_entity_poly.pdbx_strand_id
1 'polypeptide(L)'
;MRPKMAVERDGGGCLRVTVSIFSIYYWASALAHVFLGLWMLLDPKRNYILDLVHFSENDPLLKASAYVSLATGSAMLLVGFIGLCGAVNRNKFLLFMFSIFLVLTFLADVAMGTLSLFYKDKFSNNYMETYLSNMTHNRYSRDRWVEPILDTIQFYIYSTKENLREIVKTKYGVMLEVEENRQATDFIDKLQFYENCCGSLGPSDFIGSQWSSSVSLEAFDAEPPLFPVSCCTQISGASALNLLAKSYSRCQQIGAHLQWRHATQQCCGGKGPLDYKDSFWYITNTIRGTRSFVPPSCCKQAQVGRAWAPMPIDPMCITYGYFSPAFKTSVNTEGCHEKLQAWFNEQIWIFVGFGFGSALTMMLGICLTCCLISKIRTYFYIKDDDY
;
A
#
# COMPACT_ATOMS: atom_id res chain seq x y z
N MET A 1 -54.77 43.22 11.02
CA MET A 1 -53.37 43.73 11.06
C MET A 1 -52.54 43.08 9.97
N ARG A 2 -51.60 43.80 9.34
CA ARG A 2 -50.53 43.17 8.53
C ARG A 2 -49.47 42.62 9.50
N PRO A 3 -49.10 41.32 9.44
CA PRO A 3 -47.98 40.82 10.23
C PRO A 3 -46.72 41.60 9.83
N LYS A 4 -46.05 42.23 10.80
CA LYS A 4 -44.74 42.85 10.58
C LYS A 4 -43.75 41.73 10.32
N MET A 5 -43.31 41.58 9.06
CA MET A 5 -42.14 40.75 8.75
C MET A 5 -40.91 41.41 9.38
N ALA A 6 -40.36 40.77 10.41
CA ALA A 6 -39.03 41.09 10.89
C ALA A 6 -38.02 40.72 9.78
N VAL A 7 -37.41 41.72 9.16
CA VAL A 7 -36.22 41.52 8.32
C VAL A 7 -35.05 41.32 9.27
N GLU A 8 -34.70 40.06 9.56
CA GLU A 8 -33.50 39.76 10.33
C GLU A 8 -32.27 39.73 9.42
N ARG A 9 -31.22 40.44 9.85
CA ARG A 9 -29.93 40.56 9.18
C ARG A 9 -29.19 39.22 9.31
N ASP A 10 -28.83 38.62 8.17
CA ASP A 10 -28.30 37.25 8.06
C ASP A 10 -26.94 37.06 8.77
N GLY A 11 -26.96 36.78 10.07
CA GLY A 11 -25.77 36.49 10.87
C GLY A 11 -25.30 35.05 10.69
N GLY A 12 -24.36 34.79 9.78
CA GLY A 12 -23.69 33.47 9.69
C GLY A 12 -23.66 32.79 8.32
N GLY A 13 -23.96 33.50 7.22
CA GLY A 13 -23.93 32.92 5.87
C GLY A 13 -22.59 32.25 5.50
N CYS A 14 -21.46 32.85 5.89
CA CYS A 14 -20.13 32.26 5.70
C CYS A 14 -19.98 30.92 6.44
N LEU A 15 -20.37 30.87 7.71
CA LEU A 15 -20.29 29.65 8.53
C LEU A 15 -21.17 28.53 7.98
N ARG A 16 -22.36 28.87 7.44
CA ARG A 16 -23.22 27.92 6.75
C ARG A 16 -22.52 27.31 5.54
N VAL A 17 -21.94 28.14 4.67
CA VAL A 17 -21.21 27.67 3.49
C VAL A 17 -20.04 26.76 3.90
N THR A 18 -19.29 27.15 4.95
CA THR A 18 -18.20 26.33 5.48
C THR A 18 -18.69 24.97 5.99
N VAL A 19 -19.76 24.92 6.79
CA VAL A 19 -20.33 23.65 7.28
C VAL A 19 -20.90 22.80 6.13
N SER A 20 -21.49 23.42 5.10
CA SER A 20 -21.96 22.72 3.90
C SER A 20 -20.80 22.10 3.12
N ILE A 21 -19.70 22.83 2.90
CA ILE A 21 -18.50 22.30 2.22
C ILE A 21 -17.91 21.13 3.01
N PHE A 22 -17.77 21.29 4.33
CA PHE A 22 -17.29 20.22 5.21
C PHE A 22 -18.18 18.97 5.14
N SER A 23 -19.51 19.15 5.15
CA SER A 23 -20.47 18.05 5.05
C SER A 23 -20.39 17.33 3.69
N ILE A 24 -20.14 18.06 2.60
CA ILE A 24 -19.94 17.49 1.26
C ILE A 24 -18.64 16.67 1.22
N TYR A 25 -17.55 17.18 1.79
CA TYR A 25 -16.29 16.43 1.90
C TYR A 25 -16.49 15.12 2.68
N TYR A 26 -17.16 15.18 3.83
CA TYR A 26 -17.46 14.00 4.65
C TYR A 26 -18.32 13.00 3.88
N TRP A 27 -19.35 13.47 3.17
CA TRP A 27 -20.20 12.64 2.34
C TRP A 27 -19.44 11.97 1.18
N ALA A 28 -18.57 12.70 0.50
CA ALA A 28 -17.73 12.15 -0.57
C ALA A 28 -16.73 11.10 -0.04
N SER A 29 -16.15 11.31 1.14
CA SER A 29 -15.28 10.32 1.79
C SER A 29 -16.04 9.03 2.13
N ALA A 30 -17.30 9.15 2.57
CA ALA A 30 -18.16 8.00 2.86
C ALA A 30 -18.53 7.21 1.59
N LEU A 31 -18.71 7.88 0.44
CA LEU A 31 -18.90 7.19 -0.85
C LEU A 31 -17.69 6.35 -1.21
N ALA A 32 -16.47 6.87 -1.02
CA ALA A 32 -15.25 6.12 -1.27
C ALA A 32 -15.15 4.89 -0.34
N HIS A 33 -15.55 5.03 0.92
CA HIS A 33 -15.56 3.93 1.90
C HIS A 33 -16.54 2.80 1.51
N VAL A 34 -17.75 3.17 1.07
CA VAL A 34 -18.74 2.23 0.53
C VAL A 34 -18.22 1.55 -0.73
N PHE A 35 -17.61 2.31 -1.64
CA PHE A 35 -17.03 1.79 -2.87
C PHE A 35 -15.93 0.76 -2.58
N LEU A 36 -15.03 1.02 -1.63
CA LEU A 36 -14.00 0.05 -1.23
C LEU A 36 -14.61 -1.23 -0.64
N GLY A 37 -15.62 -1.10 0.23
CA GLY A 37 -16.34 -2.25 0.79
C GLY A 37 -17.04 -3.09 -0.28
N LEU A 38 -17.75 -2.44 -1.21
CA LEU A 38 -18.39 -3.10 -2.34
C LEU A 38 -17.37 -3.71 -3.31
N TRP A 39 -16.27 -3.03 -3.61
CA TRP A 39 -15.20 -3.59 -4.45
C TRP A 39 -14.72 -4.91 -3.86
N MET A 40 -14.36 -4.93 -2.57
CA MET A 40 -13.87 -6.14 -1.92
C MET A 40 -14.87 -7.30 -1.96
N LEU A 41 -16.17 -7.01 -1.88
CA LEU A 41 -17.25 -8.01 -1.90
C LEU A 41 -17.73 -8.41 -3.31
N LEU A 42 -17.62 -7.54 -4.30
CA LEU A 42 -18.18 -7.76 -5.65
C LEU A 42 -17.14 -8.22 -6.67
N ASP A 43 -15.86 -7.88 -6.49
CA ASP A 43 -14.79 -8.36 -7.37
C ASP A 43 -14.64 -9.88 -7.19
N PRO A 44 -14.92 -10.71 -8.22
CA PRO A 44 -14.95 -12.16 -8.09
C PRO A 44 -13.59 -12.74 -7.69
N LYS A 45 -12.48 -12.05 -8.01
CA LYS A 45 -11.14 -12.46 -7.59
C LYS A 45 -10.93 -12.28 -6.08
N ARG A 46 -11.55 -11.26 -5.48
CA ARG A 46 -11.38 -10.88 -4.06
C ARG A 46 -12.43 -11.55 -3.18
N ASN A 47 -13.69 -11.54 -3.60
CA ASN A 47 -14.80 -12.15 -2.86
C ASN A 47 -14.57 -13.64 -2.61
N TYR A 48 -14.05 -14.37 -3.60
CA TYR A 48 -13.68 -15.78 -3.44
C TYR A 48 -12.65 -16.01 -2.33
N ILE A 49 -11.66 -15.12 -2.20
CA ILE A 49 -10.63 -15.18 -1.15
C ILE A 49 -11.26 -14.86 0.21
N LEU A 50 -12.14 -13.85 0.29
CA LEU A 50 -12.86 -13.49 1.52
C LEU A 50 -13.74 -14.65 2.04
N ASP A 51 -14.41 -15.38 1.15
CA ASP A 51 -15.22 -16.56 1.50
C ASP A 51 -14.36 -17.72 2.03
N LEU A 52 -13.21 -17.96 1.39
CA LEU A 52 -12.28 -19.01 1.80
C LEU A 52 -11.62 -18.73 3.16
N VAL A 53 -11.25 -17.47 3.43
CA VAL A 53 -10.72 -17.03 4.74
C VAL A 53 -11.79 -17.24 5.82
N HIS A 54 -13.02 -16.81 5.56
CA HIS A 54 -14.15 -16.96 6.49
C HIS A 54 -14.46 -18.42 6.87
N PHE A 55 -14.24 -19.36 5.95
CA PHE A 55 -14.47 -20.79 6.18
C PHE A 55 -13.33 -21.48 6.95
N SER A 56 -12.11 -20.97 6.84
CA SER A 56 -10.89 -21.60 7.33
C SER A 56 -10.41 -21.07 8.68
N GLU A 57 -10.82 -19.85 9.03
CA GLU A 57 -10.47 -19.19 10.28
C GLU A 57 -11.72 -19.06 11.15
N ASN A 58 -11.64 -19.45 12.43
CA ASN A 58 -12.78 -19.37 13.35
C ASN A 58 -13.20 -17.92 13.66
N ASP A 59 -12.39 -16.94 13.22
CA ASP A 59 -12.65 -15.50 13.36
C ASP A 59 -12.85 -14.88 11.97
N PRO A 60 -14.05 -14.38 11.63
CA PRO A 60 -14.40 -13.93 10.28
C PRO A 60 -13.82 -12.54 9.94
N LEU A 61 -12.62 -12.21 10.41
CA LEU A 61 -12.13 -10.82 10.53
C LEU A 61 -12.14 -10.05 9.20
N LEU A 62 -11.68 -10.64 8.11
CA LEU A 62 -11.52 -9.94 6.82
C LEU A 62 -12.84 -9.77 6.05
N LYS A 63 -13.73 -10.77 6.10
CA LYS A 63 -15.07 -10.65 5.50
C LYS A 63 -15.96 -9.77 6.35
N ALA A 64 -15.85 -9.87 7.68
CA ALA A 64 -16.52 -8.99 8.62
C ALA A 64 -16.06 -7.54 8.46
N SER A 65 -14.77 -7.27 8.25
CA SER A 65 -14.29 -5.91 8.03
C SER A 65 -14.85 -5.28 6.76
N ALA A 66 -15.02 -6.05 5.67
CA ALA A 66 -15.66 -5.57 4.44
C ALA A 66 -17.15 -5.21 4.67
N TYR A 67 -17.91 -6.04 5.38
CA TYR A 67 -19.30 -5.72 5.75
C TYR A 67 -19.41 -4.55 6.73
N VAL A 68 -18.54 -4.49 7.73
CA VAL A 68 -18.47 -3.36 8.66
C VAL A 68 -18.16 -2.08 7.90
N SER A 69 -17.20 -2.10 6.97
CA SER A 69 -16.85 -0.97 6.09
C SER A 69 -18.03 -0.48 5.26
N LEU A 70 -18.85 -1.41 4.76
CA LEU A 70 -20.06 -1.09 4.01
C LEU A 70 -21.14 -0.48 4.90
N ALA A 71 -21.39 -1.07 6.06
CA ALA A 71 -22.38 -0.60 7.03
C ALA A 71 -22.01 0.77 7.59
N THR A 72 -20.76 0.97 8.02
CA THR A 72 -20.26 2.24 8.54
C THR A 72 -20.24 3.30 7.46
N GLY A 73 -19.77 2.99 6.24
CA GLY A 73 -19.81 3.92 5.11
C GLY A 73 -21.23 4.36 4.75
N SER A 74 -22.20 3.44 4.75
CA SER A 74 -23.61 3.75 4.49
C SER A 74 -24.21 4.66 5.57
N ALA A 75 -23.90 4.41 6.84
CA ALA A 75 -24.31 5.28 7.94
C ALA A 75 -23.67 6.67 7.83
N MET A 76 -22.38 6.76 7.49
CA MET A 76 -21.69 8.03 7.29
C MET A 76 -22.27 8.85 6.13
N LEU A 77 -22.76 8.21 5.07
CA LEU A 77 -23.47 8.90 3.97
C LEU A 77 -24.75 9.58 4.47
N LEU A 78 -25.55 8.86 5.28
CA LEU A 78 -26.77 9.42 5.87
C LEU A 78 -26.43 10.61 6.80
N VAL A 79 -25.40 10.45 7.63
CA VAL A 79 -24.93 11.52 8.53
C VAL A 79 -24.44 12.74 7.75
N GLY A 80 -23.66 12.56 6.68
CA GLY A 80 -23.21 13.64 5.81
C GLY A 80 -24.38 14.38 5.14
N PHE A 81 -25.40 13.65 4.68
CA PHE A 81 -26.62 14.24 4.13
C PHE A 81 -27.41 15.03 5.18
N ILE A 82 -27.55 14.51 6.40
CA ILE A 82 -28.17 15.20 7.53
C ILE A 82 -27.42 16.51 7.85
N GLY A 83 -26.09 16.49 7.85
CA GLY A 83 -25.26 17.68 8.05
C GLY A 83 -25.49 18.74 6.96
N LEU A 84 -25.53 18.33 5.69
CA LEU A 84 -25.79 19.21 4.56
C LEU A 84 -27.19 19.83 4.64
N CYS A 85 -28.23 19.01 4.84
CA CYS A 85 -29.61 19.48 4.99
C CYS A 85 -29.77 20.37 6.23
N GLY A 86 -29.11 20.05 7.34
CA GLY A 86 -29.11 20.87 8.54
C GLY A 86 -28.56 22.27 8.29
N ALA A 87 -27.46 22.38 7.55
CA ALA A 87 -26.84 23.65 7.19
C ALA A 87 -27.71 24.46 6.21
N VAL A 88 -28.24 23.83 5.17
CA VAL A 88 -29.06 24.50 4.14
C VAL A 88 -30.42 24.94 4.70
N ASN A 89 -31.12 24.03 5.39
CA ASN A 89 -32.48 24.24 5.88
C ASN A 89 -32.53 25.00 7.22
N ARG A 90 -31.37 25.37 7.78
CA ARG A 90 -31.25 26.03 9.11
C ARG A 90 -31.96 25.27 10.22
N ASN A 91 -31.98 23.94 10.14
CA ASN A 91 -32.65 23.10 11.12
C ASN A 91 -31.67 22.71 12.23
N LYS A 92 -31.84 23.30 13.42
CA LYS A 92 -31.03 23.03 14.61
C LYS A 92 -31.04 21.56 15.01
N PHE A 93 -32.17 20.88 14.88
CA PHE A 93 -32.29 19.48 15.27
C PHE A 93 -31.38 18.60 14.39
N LEU A 94 -31.40 18.81 13.07
CA LEU A 94 -30.53 18.08 12.13
C LEU A 94 -29.05 18.37 12.39
N LEU A 95 -28.69 19.63 12.63
CA LEU A 95 -27.30 20.00 12.98
C LEU A 95 -26.85 19.42 14.32
N PHE A 96 -27.74 19.35 15.30
CA PHE A 96 -27.45 18.73 16.59
C PHE A 96 -27.22 17.23 16.46
N MET A 97 -28.08 16.53 15.70
CA MET A 97 -27.88 15.11 15.40
C MET A 97 -26.56 14.87 14.67
N PHE A 98 -26.23 15.69 13.66
CA PHE A 98 -24.94 15.64 12.97
C PHE A 98 -23.76 15.80 13.94
N SER A 99 -23.83 16.78 14.85
CA SER A 99 -22.78 17.01 15.85
C SER A 99 -22.61 15.83 16.81
N ILE A 100 -23.70 15.18 17.24
CA ILE A 100 -23.62 13.99 18.11
C ILE A 100 -22.89 12.86 17.39
N PHE A 101 -23.22 12.60 16.12
CA PHE A 101 -22.55 11.54 15.36
C PHE A 101 -21.04 11.81 15.21
N LEU A 102 -20.62 13.05 14.95
CA LEU A 102 -19.20 13.40 14.90
C LEU A 102 -18.47 13.17 16.23
N VAL A 103 -19.13 13.44 17.36
CA VAL A 103 -18.56 13.16 18.69
C VAL A 103 -18.41 11.64 18.90
N LEU A 104 -19.41 10.85 18.53
CA LEU A 104 -19.36 9.39 18.67
C LEU A 104 -18.24 8.78 17.81
N THR A 105 -18.06 9.25 16.57
CA THR A 105 -16.97 8.77 15.70
C THR A 105 -15.61 9.21 16.23
N PHE A 106 -15.49 10.43 16.78
CA PHE A 106 -14.25 10.89 17.40
C PHE A 106 -13.85 10.02 18.60
N LEU A 107 -14.80 9.68 19.47
CA LEU A 107 -14.54 8.79 20.61
C LEU A 107 -14.16 7.38 20.15
N ALA A 108 -14.78 6.88 19.07
CA ALA A 108 -14.41 5.60 18.47
C ALA A 108 -12.98 5.62 17.90
N ASP A 109 -12.58 6.69 17.21
CA ASP A 109 -11.21 6.85 16.67
C ASP A 109 -10.17 6.87 17.80
N VAL A 110 -10.45 7.57 18.90
CA VAL A 110 -9.57 7.58 20.09
C VAL A 110 -9.51 6.19 20.73
N ALA A 111 -10.63 5.49 20.86
CA ALA A 111 -10.66 4.13 21.39
C ALA A 111 -9.86 3.15 20.51
N MET A 112 -10.02 3.21 19.19
CA MET A 112 -9.25 2.39 18.25
C MET A 112 -7.75 2.70 18.32
N GLY A 113 -7.38 3.97 18.36
CA GLY A 113 -5.98 4.39 18.45
C GLY A 113 -5.31 3.93 19.76
N THR A 114 -6.00 4.11 20.89
CA THR A 114 -5.48 3.67 22.20
C THR A 114 -5.36 2.15 22.30
N LEU A 115 -6.38 1.40 21.87
CA LEU A 115 -6.32 -0.06 21.81
C LEU A 115 -5.17 -0.53 20.92
N SER A 116 -4.97 0.08 19.75
CA SER A 116 -3.88 -0.26 18.84
C SER A 116 -2.51 -0.12 19.52
N LEU A 117 -2.28 0.96 20.27
CA LEU A 117 -1.02 1.16 21.00
C LEU A 117 -0.83 0.12 22.12
N PHE A 118 -1.88 -0.19 22.89
CA PHE A 118 -1.81 -1.20 23.94
C PHE A 118 -1.55 -2.61 23.41
N TYR A 119 -2.15 -2.95 22.27
CA TYR A 119 -1.98 -4.27 21.67
C TYR A 119 -0.75 -4.36 20.75
N LYS A 120 -0.08 -3.25 20.44
CA LYS A 120 1.11 -3.21 19.57
C LYS A 120 2.19 -4.18 20.04
N ASP A 121 2.52 -4.15 21.33
CA ASP A 121 3.58 -5.01 21.89
C ASP A 121 3.16 -6.49 21.91
N LYS A 122 1.86 -6.76 22.08
CA LYS A 122 1.30 -8.11 22.01
C LYS A 122 1.34 -8.69 20.58
N PHE A 123 1.16 -7.84 19.56
CA PHE A 123 1.36 -8.23 18.15
C PHE A 123 2.85 -8.34 17.76
N SER A 124 3.73 -7.57 18.41
CA SER A 124 5.18 -7.58 18.15
C SER A 124 5.92 -8.79 18.75
N ASN A 125 5.38 -9.41 19.81
CA ASN A 125 6.02 -10.54 20.51
C ASN A 125 5.85 -11.88 19.77
N ASN A 126 6.59 -12.07 18.68
CA ASN A 126 6.68 -13.31 17.88
C ASN A 126 5.33 -13.85 17.33
N TYR A 127 4.24 -13.10 17.47
CA TYR A 127 2.92 -13.49 17.00
C TYR A 127 2.90 -13.56 15.47
N MET A 128 3.45 -12.55 14.79
CA MET A 128 3.55 -12.52 13.33
C MET A 128 4.41 -13.66 12.79
N GLU A 129 5.53 -13.94 13.46
CA GLU A 129 6.42 -15.05 13.15
C GLU A 129 5.70 -16.40 13.27
N THR A 130 5.01 -16.62 14.40
CA THR A 130 4.24 -17.85 14.66
C THR A 130 3.07 -17.99 13.67
N TYR A 131 2.39 -16.91 13.35
CA TYR A 131 1.25 -16.89 12.43
C TYR A 131 1.69 -17.18 10.98
N LEU A 132 2.75 -16.52 10.49
CA LEU A 132 3.31 -16.76 9.16
C LEU A 132 3.94 -18.16 9.06
N SER A 133 4.66 -18.62 10.08
CA SER A 133 5.26 -19.97 10.10
C SER A 133 4.18 -21.04 10.11
N ASN A 134 3.11 -20.88 10.89
CA ASN A 134 1.96 -21.78 10.88
C ASN A 134 1.21 -21.76 9.53
N MET A 135 1.03 -20.58 8.91
CA MET A 135 0.49 -20.49 7.54
C MET A 135 1.34 -21.23 6.53
N THR A 136 2.65 -21.06 6.60
CA THR A 136 3.62 -21.70 5.70
C THR A 136 3.65 -23.21 5.88
N HIS A 137 3.80 -23.67 7.12
CA HIS A 137 4.08 -25.06 7.45
C HIS A 137 2.82 -25.95 7.39
N ASN A 138 1.69 -25.45 7.91
CA ASN A 138 0.48 -26.26 8.07
C ASN A 138 -0.60 -25.96 7.05
N ARG A 139 -0.65 -24.75 6.47
CA ARG A 139 -1.79 -24.26 5.69
C ARG A 139 -1.51 -24.03 4.21
N TYR A 140 -0.24 -23.84 3.82
CA TYR A 140 0.14 -23.57 2.44
C TYR A 140 -0.24 -24.73 1.51
N SER A 141 -0.98 -24.43 0.43
CA SER A 141 -1.59 -25.39 -0.53
C SER A 141 -2.59 -26.40 0.05
N ARG A 142 -2.86 -26.33 1.36
CA ARG A 142 -4.00 -27.02 2.01
C ARG A 142 -5.24 -26.13 1.95
N ASP A 143 -5.07 -24.89 2.37
CA ASP A 143 -6.14 -23.89 2.45
C ASP A 143 -6.01 -22.95 1.24
N ARG A 144 -7.03 -22.95 0.37
CA ARG A 144 -6.96 -22.34 -0.98
C ARG A 144 -6.75 -20.81 -0.99
N TRP A 145 -7.03 -20.12 0.11
CA TRP A 145 -6.78 -18.68 0.25
C TRP A 145 -5.37 -18.36 0.77
N VAL A 146 -4.71 -19.32 1.44
CA VAL A 146 -3.38 -19.09 2.03
C VAL A 146 -2.31 -19.01 0.95
N GLU A 147 -2.42 -19.80 -0.10
CA GLU A 147 -1.49 -19.82 -1.24
C GLU A 147 -1.39 -18.45 -1.94
N PRO A 148 -2.47 -17.82 -2.43
CA PRO A 148 -2.36 -16.52 -3.10
C PRO A 148 -1.95 -15.38 -2.16
N ILE A 149 -2.33 -15.43 -0.87
CA ILE A 149 -1.92 -14.41 0.11
C ILE A 149 -0.44 -14.56 0.44
N LEU A 150 0.04 -15.78 0.71
CA LEU A 150 1.43 -16.02 1.02
C LEU A 150 2.31 -15.74 -0.21
N ASP A 151 1.90 -16.16 -1.40
CA ASP A 151 2.61 -15.85 -2.65
C ASP A 151 2.64 -14.33 -2.92
N THR A 152 1.55 -13.61 -2.61
CA THR A 152 1.52 -12.14 -2.67
C THR A 152 2.44 -11.51 -1.64
N ILE A 153 2.48 -11.99 -0.40
CA ILE A 153 3.41 -11.49 0.62
C ILE A 153 4.86 -11.75 0.20
N GLN A 154 5.14 -12.93 -0.36
CA GLN A 154 6.45 -13.33 -0.86
C GLN A 154 6.88 -12.53 -2.11
N PHE A 155 5.91 -12.05 -2.90
CA PHE A 155 6.15 -11.35 -4.16
C PHE A 155 6.07 -9.81 -4.08
N TYR A 156 5.11 -9.26 -3.34
CA TYR A 156 4.66 -7.84 -3.38
C TYR A 156 5.09 -6.99 -2.18
N ILE A 157 6.01 -7.44 -1.33
CA ILE A 157 6.70 -6.50 -0.43
C ILE A 157 7.53 -5.53 -1.31
N TYR A 158 6.87 -4.42 -1.61
CA TYR A 158 7.13 -3.23 -2.43
C TYR A 158 7.40 -3.39 -3.94
N SER A 159 6.46 -2.93 -4.78
CA SER A 159 6.77 -2.39 -6.12
C SER A 159 5.55 -1.82 -6.87
N THR A 160 5.53 -0.49 -7.05
CA THR A 160 4.83 0.24 -8.15
C THR A 160 5.82 0.47 -9.31
N LYS A 161 5.61 -0.15 -10.50
CA LYS A 161 6.65 -0.19 -11.56
C LYS A 161 6.23 0.04 -13.02
N GLU A 162 4.96 0.30 -13.37
CA GLU A 162 4.60 0.35 -14.80
C GLU A 162 5.04 1.64 -15.52
N ASN A 163 5.08 2.81 -14.88
CA ASN A 163 5.54 4.06 -15.52
C ASN A 163 7.07 4.19 -15.66
N LEU A 164 7.85 3.36 -14.97
CA LEU A 164 9.29 3.54 -14.87
C LEU A 164 10.04 3.09 -16.12
N ARG A 165 9.51 2.07 -16.82
CA ARG A 165 10.15 1.49 -18.01
C ARG A 165 10.24 2.47 -19.17
N GLU A 166 9.17 3.24 -19.35
CA GLU A 166 9.07 4.21 -20.45
C GLU A 166 10.04 5.38 -20.23
N ILE A 167 10.16 5.86 -19.00
CA ILE A 167 11.10 6.92 -18.59
C ILE A 167 12.54 6.47 -18.87
N VAL A 168 12.89 5.23 -18.47
CA VAL A 168 14.23 4.66 -18.71
C VAL A 168 14.53 4.52 -20.21
N LYS A 169 13.55 4.12 -21.02
CA LYS A 169 13.77 3.89 -22.46
C LYS A 169 13.89 5.18 -23.28
N THR A 170 13.14 6.21 -22.91
CA THR A 170 12.95 7.39 -23.78
C THR A 170 13.59 8.67 -23.25
N LYS A 171 13.73 8.85 -21.93
CA LYS A 171 14.14 10.13 -21.33
C LYS A 171 15.48 10.09 -20.62
N TYR A 172 15.82 8.96 -20.00
CA TYR A 172 17.06 8.81 -19.27
C TYR A 172 18.26 9.12 -20.15
N GLY A 173 19.14 10.03 -19.74
CA GLY A 173 20.43 10.31 -20.39
C GLY A 173 20.35 10.86 -21.83
N VAL A 174 19.19 11.32 -22.28
CA VAL A 174 18.98 11.84 -23.65
C VAL A 174 18.79 13.36 -23.62
N MET A 175 19.52 14.10 -24.46
CA MET A 175 19.34 15.55 -24.63
C MET A 175 19.18 16.30 -23.29
N LEU A 176 20.21 16.27 -22.44
CA LEU A 176 20.16 16.81 -21.07
C LEU A 176 19.96 18.34 -21.00
N GLU A 177 19.96 19.03 -22.13
CA GLU A 177 19.51 20.42 -22.28
C GLU A 177 18.00 20.57 -22.12
N VAL A 178 17.23 19.48 -22.25
CA VAL A 178 15.79 19.43 -22.00
C VAL A 178 15.54 19.12 -20.53
N GLU A 179 14.87 20.03 -19.84
CA GLU A 179 14.73 19.97 -18.37
C GLU A 179 13.99 18.73 -17.88
N GLU A 180 13.03 18.23 -18.66
CA GLU A 180 12.29 17.02 -18.34
C GLU A 180 13.18 15.77 -18.38
N ASN A 181 14.08 15.67 -19.36
CA ASN A 181 15.01 14.55 -19.48
C ASN A 181 16.10 14.61 -18.40
N ARG A 182 16.54 15.82 -18.05
CA ARG A 182 17.47 16.04 -16.94
C ARG A 182 16.87 15.62 -15.60
N GLN A 183 15.62 16.02 -15.32
CA GLN A 183 14.89 15.61 -14.12
C GLN A 183 14.64 14.10 -14.10
N ALA A 184 14.28 13.51 -15.23
CA ALA A 184 14.14 12.06 -15.36
C ALA A 184 15.45 11.33 -15.06
N THR A 185 16.58 11.82 -15.56
CA THR A 185 17.90 11.22 -15.34
C THR A 185 18.31 11.29 -13.87
N ASP A 186 18.22 12.47 -13.24
CA ASP A 186 18.50 12.65 -11.81
C ASP A 186 17.59 11.80 -10.91
N PHE A 187 16.31 11.71 -11.27
CA PHE A 187 15.35 10.85 -10.57
C PHE A 187 15.75 9.36 -10.67
N ILE A 188 16.07 8.86 -11.86
CA ILE A 188 16.45 7.46 -12.07
C ILE A 188 17.80 7.15 -11.38
N ASP A 189 18.77 8.06 -11.43
CA ASP A 189 20.06 7.87 -10.77
C ASP A 189 19.92 7.80 -9.25
N LYS A 190 19.11 8.69 -8.65
CA LYS A 190 18.74 8.64 -7.22
C LYS A 190 18.02 7.35 -6.88
N LEU A 191 17.06 6.94 -7.70
CA LEU A 191 16.29 5.73 -7.49
C LEU A 191 17.20 4.49 -7.51
N GLN A 192 18.08 4.38 -8.49
CA GLN A 192 19.01 3.26 -8.61
C GLN A 192 20.04 3.25 -7.48
N PHE A 193 20.50 4.43 -7.04
CA PHE A 193 21.42 4.60 -5.94
C PHE A 193 20.82 4.23 -4.58
N TYR A 194 19.63 4.75 -4.23
CA TYR A 194 19.01 4.53 -2.92
C TYR A 194 18.33 3.16 -2.82
N GLU A 195 17.61 2.74 -3.87
CA GLU A 195 16.89 1.46 -3.88
C GLU A 195 17.76 0.27 -4.29
N ASN A 196 19.02 0.52 -4.66
CA ASN A 196 19.94 -0.49 -5.17
C ASN A 196 19.27 -1.35 -6.26
N CYS A 197 18.77 -0.70 -7.30
CA CYS A 197 18.11 -1.36 -8.42
C CYS A 197 18.70 -0.89 -9.75
N CYS A 198 18.30 -1.50 -10.86
CA CYS A 198 18.73 -1.08 -12.18
C CYS A 198 17.59 -1.19 -13.18
N GLY A 199 17.22 -0.07 -13.79
CA GLY A 199 16.07 0.02 -14.69
C GLY A 199 14.73 -0.20 -13.97
N SER A 200 13.68 -0.49 -14.74
CA SER A 200 12.37 -0.80 -14.18
C SER A 200 12.21 -2.29 -13.88
N LEU A 201 12.50 -3.11 -14.88
CA LEU A 201 12.48 -4.56 -14.86
C LEU A 201 13.91 -5.12 -14.88
N GLY A 202 14.93 -4.29 -14.88
CA GLY A 202 16.31 -4.75 -14.90
C GLY A 202 17.20 -3.97 -15.86
N PRO A 203 18.50 -4.32 -15.87
CA PRO A 203 19.51 -3.65 -16.67
C PRO A 203 19.26 -3.72 -18.18
N SER A 204 18.51 -4.73 -18.64
CA SER A 204 18.11 -4.84 -20.05
C SER A 204 17.26 -3.68 -20.55
N ASP A 205 16.64 -2.89 -19.66
CA ASP A 205 15.87 -1.71 -20.08
C ASP A 205 16.75 -0.63 -20.72
N PHE A 206 18.05 -0.62 -20.39
CA PHE A 206 19.02 0.28 -21.01
C PHE A 206 19.49 -0.21 -22.38
N ILE A 207 19.45 -1.52 -22.64
CA ILE A 207 19.85 -2.09 -23.92
C ILE A 207 18.82 -1.69 -24.98
N GLY A 208 19.25 -0.92 -25.99
CA GLY A 208 18.36 -0.38 -27.02
C GLY A 208 17.49 0.79 -26.54
N SER A 209 17.81 1.39 -25.40
CA SER A 209 17.27 2.70 -25.00
C SER A 209 17.87 3.82 -25.86
N GLN A 210 17.21 4.98 -25.89
CA GLN A 210 17.75 6.15 -26.59
C GLN A 210 19.12 6.58 -26.03
N TRP A 211 19.35 6.42 -24.71
CA TRP A 211 20.66 6.61 -24.08
C TRP A 211 21.73 5.65 -24.59
N SER A 212 21.41 4.36 -24.70
CA SER A 212 22.37 3.39 -25.23
C SER A 212 22.75 3.73 -26.68
N SER A 213 21.78 4.22 -27.48
CA SER A 213 22.04 4.71 -28.82
C SER A 213 22.93 5.97 -28.83
N SER A 214 22.70 6.94 -27.94
CA SER A 214 23.51 8.16 -27.88
C SER A 214 24.94 7.88 -27.46
N VAL A 215 25.16 7.05 -26.44
CA VAL A 215 26.51 6.72 -25.96
C VAL A 215 27.26 5.83 -26.96
N SER A 216 26.55 4.98 -27.72
CA SER A 216 27.17 4.19 -28.79
C SER A 216 27.70 5.04 -29.94
N LEU A 217 27.08 6.19 -30.21
CA LEU A 217 27.56 7.14 -31.23
C LEU A 217 28.80 7.91 -30.77
N GLU A 218 29.01 8.05 -29.47
CA GLU A 218 30.14 8.78 -28.87
C GLU A 218 31.38 7.88 -28.67
N ALA A 219 31.23 6.55 -28.68
CA ALA A 219 32.29 5.58 -28.43
C ALA A 219 33.10 5.27 -29.71
N PHE A 220 33.99 6.20 -30.12
CA PHE A 220 34.75 6.08 -31.37
C PHE A 220 35.92 5.07 -31.36
N ASP A 221 36.37 4.56 -30.20
CA ASP A 221 37.48 3.60 -30.09
C ASP A 221 37.35 2.62 -28.89
N ALA A 222 36.17 2.53 -28.27
CA ALA A 222 35.94 1.69 -27.09
C ALA A 222 34.59 0.94 -27.21
N GLU A 223 34.48 -0.23 -26.57
CA GLU A 223 33.19 -0.91 -26.44
C GLU A 223 32.21 0.02 -25.68
N PRO A 224 31.02 0.31 -26.23
CA PRO A 224 30.06 1.19 -25.57
C PRO A 224 29.54 0.53 -24.28
N PRO A 225 29.30 1.32 -23.22
CA PRO A 225 28.78 0.80 -21.97
C PRO A 225 27.37 0.24 -22.18
N LEU A 226 27.12 -0.93 -21.61
CA LEU A 226 25.82 -1.61 -21.69
C LEU A 226 24.80 -1.00 -20.71
N PHE A 227 25.29 -0.48 -19.57
CA PHE A 227 24.45 0.02 -18.48
C PHE A 227 25.07 1.30 -17.88
N PRO A 228 24.25 2.21 -17.31
CA PRO A 228 24.78 3.41 -16.66
C PRO A 228 25.54 3.10 -15.37
N VAL A 229 26.42 4.02 -14.95
CA VAL A 229 27.22 3.89 -13.73
C VAL A 229 26.35 3.74 -12.47
N SER A 230 25.18 4.37 -12.46
CA SER A 230 24.14 4.26 -11.43
C SER A 230 23.65 2.83 -11.20
N CYS A 231 23.67 1.98 -12.23
CA CYS A 231 23.30 0.57 -12.15
C CYS A 231 24.38 -0.32 -11.51
N CYS A 232 25.57 0.21 -11.28
CA CYS A 232 26.68 -0.51 -10.67
C CYS A 232 26.69 -0.32 -9.15
N THR A 233 27.27 -1.27 -8.41
CA THR A 233 27.52 -1.07 -6.98
C THR A 233 28.47 0.10 -6.76
N GLN A 234 28.15 1.00 -5.83
CA GLN A 234 28.91 2.22 -5.57
C GLN A 234 29.99 1.99 -4.49
N ILE A 235 31.05 2.81 -4.48
CA ILE A 235 32.07 2.81 -3.42
C ILE A 235 31.57 3.50 -2.14
N SER A 236 32.21 3.20 -1.01
CA SER A 236 32.01 3.92 0.25
C SER A 236 32.44 5.39 0.09
N GLY A 237 31.47 6.31 0.09
CA GLY A 237 31.69 7.74 -0.12
C GLY A 237 31.08 8.31 -1.41
N ALA A 238 30.49 7.47 -2.26
CA ALA A 238 29.68 7.92 -3.40
C ALA A 238 28.36 8.57 -2.93
N SER A 239 27.77 9.42 -3.76
CA SER A 239 26.43 10.00 -3.52
C SER A 239 25.59 9.93 -4.80
N ALA A 240 24.27 10.10 -4.68
CA ALA A 240 23.39 10.12 -5.85
C ALA A 240 23.71 11.26 -6.85
N LEU A 241 24.44 12.30 -6.42
CA LEU A 241 24.93 13.39 -7.28
C LEU A 241 26.36 13.15 -7.82
N ASN A 242 27.07 12.15 -7.28
CA ASN A 242 28.45 11.81 -7.64
C ASN A 242 28.64 10.29 -7.56
N LEU A 243 28.21 9.62 -8.63
CA LEU A 243 28.20 8.16 -8.77
C LEU A 243 29.60 7.64 -9.08
N LEU A 244 30.07 6.70 -8.27
CA LEU A 244 31.40 6.11 -8.37
C LEU A 244 31.27 4.59 -8.21
N ALA A 245 31.29 3.88 -9.34
CA ALA A 245 31.21 2.43 -9.34
C ALA A 245 32.44 1.79 -8.68
N LYS A 246 32.21 0.84 -7.78
CA LYS A 246 33.24 0.04 -7.10
C LYS A 246 34.11 -0.77 -8.06
N SER A 247 33.53 -1.21 -9.18
CA SER A 247 34.26 -1.90 -10.24
C SER A 247 33.52 -1.75 -11.57
N TYR A 248 33.75 -0.64 -12.27
CA TYR A 248 33.05 -0.30 -13.51
C TYR A 248 33.18 -1.39 -14.59
N SER A 249 34.39 -1.85 -14.90
CA SER A 249 34.65 -2.85 -15.96
C SER A 249 33.95 -4.20 -15.73
N ARG A 250 33.82 -4.65 -14.48
CA ARG A 250 33.10 -5.89 -14.14
C ARG A 250 31.58 -5.75 -14.22
N CYS A 251 31.06 -4.56 -13.90
CA CYS A 251 29.63 -4.26 -13.99
C CYS A 251 29.12 -4.30 -15.44
N GLN A 252 29.97 -3.90 -16.39
CA GLN A 252 29.66 -3.87 -17.82
C GLN A 252 29.67 -5.26 -18.50
N GLN A 253 29.96 -6.35 -17.79
CA GLN A 253 29.94 -7.69 -18.38
C GLN A 253 28.51 -8.27 -18.48
N ILE A 254 28.19 -8.84 -19.65
CA ILE A 254 26.98 -9.63 -19.87
C ILE A 254 27.05 -10.87 -18.97
N GLY A 255 26.09 -11.04 -18.05
CA GLY A 255 26.10 -12.16 -17.09
C GLY A 255 26.97 -11.98 -15.83
N ALA A 256 27.51 -10.78 -15.56
CA ALA A 256 28.17 -10.47 -14.27
C ALA A 256 27.35 -10.93 -13.04
N HIS A 257 28.04 -11.46 -12.02
CA HIS A 257 27.47 -12.04 -10.80
C HIS A 257 26.42 -11.12 -10.13
N LEU A 258 25.30 -11.71 -9.65
CA LEU A 258 24.15 -11.02 -9.04
C LEU A 258 24.47 -10.13 -7.82
N GLN A 259 25.70 -10.16 -7.30
CA GLN A 259 26.16 -9.25 -6.24
C GLN A 259 26.55 -7.86 -6.75
N TRP A 260 26.69 -7.66 -8.07
CA TRP A 260 27.09 -6.38 -8.67
C TRP A 260 25.92 -5.57 -9.23
N ARG A 261 24.72 -6.17 -9.23
CA ARG A 261 23.47 -5.63 -9.77
C ARG A 261 22.35 -6.12 -8.87
N HIS A 262 22.05 -5.36 -7.83
CA HIS A 262 21.20 -5.81 -6.72
C HIS A 262 19.81 -6.25 -7.19
N ALA A 263 19.40 -7.42 -6.70
CA ALA A 263 18.05 -7.95 -6.80
C ALA A 263 17.24 -7.48 -5.58
N THR A 264 15.98 -7.07 -5.79
CA THR A 264 14.98 -6.89 -4.74
C THR A 264 14.99 -8.11 -3.83
N GLN A 265 15.42 -7.94 -2.58
CA GLN A 265 15.52 -9.04 -1.65
C GLN A 265 14.11 -9.55 -1.29
N GLN A 266 13.69 -10.62 -1.95
CA GLN A 266 12.48 -11.34 -1.59
C GLN A 266 12.76 -12.27 -0.39
N CYS A 267 11.72 -12.58 0.37
CA CYS A 267 11.77 -13.45 1.54
C CYS A 267 11.16 -14.83 1.21
N CYS A 268 11.35 -15.83 2.08
CA CYS A 268 10.73 -17.15 1.95
C CYS A 268 10.30 -17.69 3.31
N GLY A 269 9.06 -18.20 3.40
CA GLY A 269 8.47 -18.71 4.64
C GLY A 269 8.28 -17.63 5.72
N GLY A 270 7.83 -18.06 6.90
CA GLY A 270 7.72 -17.19 8.07
C GLY A 270 9.10 -16.81 8.58
N LYS A 271 9.87 -17.79 9.08
CA LYS A 271 11.24 -17.62 9.57
C LYS A 271 12.29 -17.82 8.47
N GLY A 272 11.97 -18.62 7.47
CA GLY A 272 12.87 -18.96 6.39
C GLY A 272 12.35 -20.13 5.56
N PRO A 273 13.10 -20.57 4.54
CA PRO A 273 12.69 -21.66 3.65
C PRO A 273 12.50 -23.01 4.34
N LEU A 274 13.12 -23.22 5.50
CA LEU A 274 12.98 -24.44 6.28
C LEU A 274 11.56 -24.63 6.85
N ASP A 275 10.72 -23.60 6.89
CA ASP A 275 9.32 -23.71 7.28
C ASP A 275 8.52 -24.65 6.36
N TYR A 276 9.01 -24.90 5.14
CA TYR A 276 8.43 -25.88 4.22
C TYR A 276 8.91 -27.31 4.48
N LYS A 277 9.98 -27.50 5.24
CA LYS A 277 10.50 -28.84 5.54
C LYS A 277 9.45 -29.60 6.35
N ASP A 278 9.13 -30.82 5.92
CA ASP A 278 8.11 -31.66 6.56
C ASP A 278 6.71 -31.02 6.63
N SER A 279 6.48 -29.93 5.87
CA SER A 279 5.17 -29.28 5.74
C SER A 279 4.18 -30.16 5.01
N PHE A 280 2.89 -29.87 5.19
CA PHE A 280 1.83 -30.55 4.44
C PHE A 280 2.08 -30.45 2.92
N TRP A 281 2.52 -29.28 2.44
CA TRP A 281 2.90 -29.09 1.03
C TRP A 281 4.07 -29.98 0.61
N TYR A 282 5.14 -30.04 1.42
CA TYR A 282 6.31 -30.87 1.12
C TYR A 282 5.96 -32.36 1.08
N ILE A 283 5.18 -32.83 2.06
CA ILE A 283 4.71 -34.21 2.14
C ILE A 283 3.83 -34.55 0.93
N THR A 284 2.86 -33.70 0.58
CA THR A 284 1.95 -33.94 -0.54
C THR A 284 2.65 -33.93 -1.90
N ASN A 285 3.64 -33.06 -2.12
CA ASN A 285 4.49 -33.11 -3.32
C ASN A 285 5.32 -34.39 -3.38
N THR A 286 5.93 -34.76 -2.26
CA THR A 286 6.73 -36.00 -2.17
C THR A 286 5.87 -37.24 -2.47
N ILE A 287 4.64 -37.30 -1.96
CA ILE A 287 3.67 -38.39 -2.25
C ILE A 287 3.28 -38.43 -3.73
N ARG A 288 3.18 -37.27 -4.39
CA ARG A 288 2.91 -37.16 -5.83
C ARG A 288 4.13 -37.48 -6.71
N GLY A 289 5.27 -37.84 -6.11
CA GLY A 289 6.50 -38.18 -6.82
C GLY A 289 7.34 -36.97 -7.24
N THR A 290 6.98 -35.75 -6.83
CA THR A 290 7.76 -34.53 -7.09
C THR A 290 8.65 -34.21 -5.88
N ARG A 291 9.97 -34.13 -6.09
CA ARG A 291 10.90 -33.64 -5.06
C ARG A 291 11.00 -32.12 -5.15
N SER A 292 10.15 -31.44 -4.38
CA SER A 292 10.17 -29.98 -4.25
C SER A 292 10.39 -29.58 -2.79
N PHE A 293 11.42 -28.79 -2.50
CA PHE A 293 11.82 -28.35 -1.16
C PHE A 293 11.18 -27.01 -0.77
N VAL A 294 10.90 -26.14 -1.74
CA VAL A 294 10.21 -24.85 -1.53
C VAL A 294 9.29 -24.55 -2.72
N PRO A 295 8.23 -23.74 -2.55
CA PRO A 295 7.39 -23.36 -3.68
C PRO A 295 8.09 -22.41 -4.65
N PRO A 296 7.57 -22.29 -5.89
CA PRO A 296 8.13 -21.39 -6.90
C PRO A 296 8.23 -19.93 -6.43
N SER A 297 7.32 -19.44 -5.59
CA SER A 297 7.33 -18.08 -5.03
C SER A 297 8.53 -17.79 -4.11
N CYS A 298 9.13 -18.82 -3.51
CA CYS A 298 10.35 -18.70 -2.71
C CYS A 298 11.64 -18.60 -3.54
N CYS A 299 11.57 -18.95 -4.82
CA CYS A 299 12.69 -18.81 -5.74
C CYS A 299 12.93 -17.35 -6.09
N LYS A 300 14.18 -17.02 -6.42
CA LYS A 300 14.49 -15.71 -7.01
C LYS A 300 13.77 -15.60 -8.35
N GLN A 301 12.90 -14.60 -8.46
CA GLN A 301 12.03 -14.42 -9.61
C GLN A 301 12.73 -13.65 -10.72
N ALA A 302 12.47 -14.06 -11.96
CA ALA A 302 12.72 -13.23 -13.12
C ALA A 302 11.81 -12.00 -13.03
N GLN A 303 12.24 -10.90 -13.62
CA GLN A 303 11.61 -9.60 -13.45
C GLN A 303 10.20 -9.50 -14.10
N VAL A 304 9.91 -10.43 -15.02
CA VAL A 304 8.59 -10.64 -15.62
C VAL A 304 7.62 -11.43 -14.73
N GLY A 305 8.12 -12.09 -13.67
CA GLY A 305 7.28 -12.83 -12.73
C GLY A 305 6.25 -11.93 -12.06
N ARG A 306 5.14 -12.52 -11.62
CA ARG A 306 4.06 -11.88 -10.86
C ARG A 306 3.66 -12.78 -9.69
N ALA A 307 3.04 -12.25 -8.63
CA ALA A 307 2.58 -13.06 -7.49
C ALA A 307 1.62 -14.19 -7.94
N TRP A 308 0.72 -13.88 -8.87
CA TRP A 308 -0.24 -14.83 -9.43
C TRP A 308 0.35 -15.71 -10.55
N ALA A 309 1.61 -15.48 -10.94
CA ALA A 309 2.32 -16.24 -11.97
C ALA A 309 3.85 -16.17 -11.71
N PRO A 310 4.37 -16.90 -10.72
CA PRO A 310 5.79 -16.92 -10.42
C PRO A 310 6.59 -17.46 -11.61
N MET A 311 7.71 -16.80 -11.91
CA MET A 311 8.66 -17.21 -12.94
C MET A 311 10.07 -17.22 -12.34
N PRO A 312 10.52 -18.35 -11.77
CA PRO A 312 11.88 -18.49 -11.23
C PRO A 312 12.95 -18.20 -12.30
N ILE A 313 14.02 -17.49 -11.92
CA ILE A 313 15.22 -17.33 -12.78
C ILE A 313 15.83 -18.70 -13.07
N ASP A 314 15.89 -19.53 -12.04
CA ASP A 314 16.37 -20.90 -12.10
C ASP A 314 15.18 -21.86 -11.98
N PRO A 315 14.78 -22.54 -13.07
CA PRO A 315 13.64 -23.46 -13.06
C PRO A 315 13.81 -24.63 -12.09
N MET A 316 15.05 -24.99 -11.75
CA MET A 316 15.36 -26.12 -10.85
C MET A 316 15.45 -25.71 -9.39
N CYS A 317 15.31 -24.42 -9.08
CA CYS A 317 15.37 -23.86 -7.73
C CYS A 317 14.54 -24.64 -6.68
N ILE A 318 13.34 -25.09 -7.06
CA ILE A 318 12.44 -25.83 -6.17
C ILE A 318 12.97 -27.22 -5.79
N THR A 319 13.92 -27.77 -6.56
CA THR A 319 14.41 -29.16 -6.41
C THR A 319 15.74 -29.27 -5.66
N TYR A 320 16.41 -28.15 -5.39
CA TYR A 320 17.67 -28.17 -4.65
C TYR A 320 17.44 -28.44 -3.16
N GLY A 321 18.30 -29.26 -2.55
CA GLY A 321 18.25 -29.49 -1.12
C GLY A 321 18.67 -28.23 -0.33
N TYR A 322 18.04 -28.00 0.83
CA TYR A 322 18.21 -26.80 1.66
C TYR A 322 19.65 -26.37 1.94
N PHE A 323 20.58 -27.31 2.03
CA PHE A 323 21.99 -27.07 2.39
C PHE A 323 22.95 -27.06 1.19
N SER A 324 22.41 -27.15 -0.04
CA SER A 324 23.24 -27.11 -1.24
C SER A 324 23.66 -25.68 -1.59
N PRO A 325 24.85 -25.49 -2.21
CA PRO A 325 25.27 -24.18 -2.70
C PRO A 325 24.26 -23.57 -3.70
N ALA A 326 23.70 -24.39 -4.58
CA ALA A 326 22.69 -23.98 -5.56
C ALA A 326 21.40 -23.46 -4.91
N PHE A 327 20.96 -24.07 -3.81
CA PHE A 327 19.80 -23.60 -3.06
C PHE A 327 20.02 -22.18 -2.52
N LYS A 328 21.17 -21.93 -1.90
CA LYS A 328 21.50 -20.61 -1.34
C LYS A 328 21.57 -19.51 -2.42
N THR A 329 21.96 -19.86 -3.64
CA THR A 329 22.04 -18.90 -4.75
C THR A 329 20.70 -18.66 -5.44
N SER A 330 19.82 -19.65 -5.49
CA SER A 330 18.58 -19.60 -6.27
C SER A 330 17.31 -19.35 -5.44
N VAL A 331 17.34 -19.57 -4.11
CA VAL A 331 16.22 -19.38 -3.18
C VAL A 331 16.44 -18.18 -2.26
N ASN A 332 15.36 -17.50 -1.89
CA ASN A 332 15.38 -16.46 -0.86
C ASN A 332 15.56 -17.10 0.53
N THR A 333 16.57 -16.68 1.27
CA THR A 333 16.94 -17.32 2.55
C THR A 333 16.46 -16.57 3.78
N GLU A 334 16.04 -15.31 3.61
CA GLU A 334 15.51 -14.46 4.68
C GLU A 334 14.02 -14.75 4.92
N GLY A 335 13.59 -14.74 6.18
CA GLY A 335 12.18 -14.93 6.55
C GLY A 335 11.30 -13.71 6.25
N CYS A 336 10.03 -13.94 5.94
CA CYS A 336 9.10 -12.84 5.64
C CYS A 336 8.63 -12.07 6.88
N HIS A 337 8.71 -12.67 8.08
CA HIS A 337 8.21 -12.02 9.30
C HIS A 337 8.97 -10.73 9.64
N GLU A 338 10.31 -10.73 9.60
CA GLU A 338 11.14 -9.55 9.88
C GLU A 338 10.85 -8.43 8.88
N LYS A 339 10.72 -8.78 7.59
CA LYS A 339 10.43 -7.80 6.53
C LYS A 339 9.05 -7.19 6.65
N LEU A 340 8.04 -8.02 6.93
CA LEU A 340 6.68 -7.56 7.11
C LEU A 340 6.57 -6.66 8.35
N GLN A 341 7.23 -7.03 9.45
CA GLN A 341 7.27 -6.23 10.66
C GLN A 341 8.03 -4.91 10.46
N ALA A 342 9.15 -4.93 9.74
CA ALA A 342 9.89 -3.72 9.37
C ALA A 342 9.02 -2.79 8.50
N TRP A 343 8.34 -3.33 7.49
CA TRP A 343 7.40 -2.56 6.66
C TRP A 343 6.29 -1.94 7.52
N PHE A 344 5.65 -2.70 8.40
CA PHE A 344 4.64 -2.16 9.31
C PHE A 344 5.19 -1.05 10.20
N ASN A 345 6.40 -1.21 10.73
CA ASN A 345 7.04 -0.21 11.59
C ASN A 345 7.41 1.07 10.84
N GLU A 346 7.80 0.98 9.57
CA GLU A 346 8.06 2.16 8.75
C GLU A 346 6.77 2.88 8.35
N GLN A 347 5.76 2.12 7.92
CA GLN A 347 4.49 2.67 7.45
C GLN A 347 3.56 3.09 8.60
N ILE A 348 3.88 2.74 9.86
CA ILE A 348 3.05 3.09 11.04
C ILE A 348 2.79 4.59 11.12
N TRP A 349 3.76 5.42 10.71
CA TRP A 349 3.64 6.87 10.73
C TRP A 349 2.57 7.39 9.77
N ILE A 350 2.36 6.72 8.63
CA ILE A 350 1.29 7.08 7.68
C ILE A 350 -0.08 6.83 8.32
N PHE A 351 -0.26 5.65 8.94
CA PHE A 351 -1.51 5.31 9.61
C PHE A 351 -1.80 6.23 10.81
N VAL A 352 -0.78 6.54 11.61
CA VAL A 352 -0.88 7.50 12.71
C VAL A 352 -1.24 8.89 12.18
N GLY A 353 -0.61 9.34 11.09
CA GLY A 353 -0.92 10.61 10.45
C GLY A 353 -2.35 10.70 9.96
N PHE A 354 -2.87 9.64 9.32
CA PHE A 354 -4.26 9.56 8.91
C PHE A 354 -5.23 9.63 10.10
N GLY A 355 -4.95 8.87 11.18
CA GLY A 355 -5.77 8.89 12.39
C GLY A 355 -5.81 10.26 13.07
N PHE A 356 -4.66 10.93 13.20
CA PHE A 356 -4.60 12.28 13.76
C PHE A 356 -5.30 13.31 12.87
N GLY A 357 -5.14 13.21 11.55
CA GLY A 357 -5.84 14.05 10.58
C GLY A 357 -7.36 13.88 10.67
N SER A 358 -7.84 12.65 10.74
CA SER A 358 -9.26 12.32 10.96
C SER A 358 -9.79 13.01 12.22
N ALA A 359 -9.13 12.81 13.36
CA ALA A 359 -9.52 13.40 14.63
C ALA A 359 -9.58 14.94 14.59
N LEU A 360 -8.59 15.59 13.98
CA LEU A 360 -8.56 17.05 13.83
C LEU A 360 -9.72 17.56 12.98
N THR A 361 -10.00 16.90 11.86
CA THR A 361 -11.11 17.28 10.97
C THR A 361 -12.47 17.11 11.65
N MET A 362 -12.67 16.06 12.44
CA MET A 362 -13.89 15.87 13.24
C MET A 362 -14.05 16.99 14.28
N MET A 363 -12.98 17.36 14.97
CA MET A 363 -13.01 18.42 15.98
C MET A 363 -13.38 19.77 15.36
N LEU A 364 -12.81 20.10 14.20
CA LEU A 364 -13.20 21.29 13.42
C LEU A 364 -14.68 21.25 13.01
N GLY A 365 -15.16 20.11 12.52
CA GLY A 365 -16.56 19.92 12.15
C GLY A 365 -17.53 20.15 13.32
N ILE A 366 -17.21 19.63 14.51
CA ILE A 366 -17.98 19.83 15.74
C ILE A 366 -18.01 21.32 16.09
N CYS A 367 -16.85 21.99 16.17
CA CYS A 367 -16.78 23.41 16.51
C CYS A 367 -17.59 24.29 15.55
N LEU A 368 -17.45 24.07 14.24
CA LEU A 368 -18.18 24.81 13.21
C LEU A 368 -19.69 24.61 13.32
N THR A 369 -20.12 23.36 13.55
CA THR A 369 -21.53 23.00 13.70
C THR A 369 -22.13 23.62 14.96
N CYS A 370 -21.45 23.54 16.12
CA CYS A 370 -21.89 24.17 17.36
C CYS A 370 -21.99 25.69 17.24
N CYS A 371 -21.01 26.33 16.57
CA CYS A 371 -21.06 27.76 16.29
C CYS A 371 -22.26 28.12 15.41
N LEU A 372 -22.61 27.27 14.43
CA LEU A 372 -23.74 27.49 13.54
C LEU A 372 -25.06 27.33 14.30
N ILE A 373 -25.20 26.29 15.12
CA ILE A 373 -26.39 26.07 15.97
C ILE A 373 -26.64 27.27 16.88
N SER A 374 -25.58 27.82 17.49
CA SER A 374 -25.64 28.97 18.39
C SER A 374 -26.09 30.26 17.68
N LYS A 375 -25.80 30.39 16.38
CA LYS A 375 -26.17 31.56 15.57
C LYS A 375 -27.56 31.47 14.96
N ILE A 376 -28.10 30.27 14.74
CA ILE A 376 -29.48 30.12 14.24
C ILE A 376 -30.43 30.61 15.34
N ARG A 377 -31.29 31.61 15.06
CA ARG A 377 -32.46 31.93 15.90
C ARG A 377 -33.66 31.15 15.41
N THR A 378 -34.38 30.51 16.33
CA THR A 378 -35.65 29.83 16.04
C THR A 378 -36.77 30.79 16.41
N TYR A 379 -37.54 31.26 15.43
CA TYR A 379 -38.76 32.01 15.70
C TYR A 379 -39.92 31.03 15.89
N PHE A 380 -40.54 31.03 17.07
CA PHE A 380 -41.88 30.47 17.23
C PHE A 380 -42.87 31.53 16.77
N TYR A 381 -43.74 31.21 15.81
CA TYR A 381 -44.89 32.05 15.51
C TYR A 381 -45.83 32.00 16.72
N ILE A 382 -45.95 33.10 17.46
CA ILE A 382 -47.04 33.29 18.41
C ILE A 382 -48.28 33.52 17.54
N LYS A 383 -49.21 32.57 17.58
CA LYS A 383 -50.54 32.76 17.03
C LYS A 383 -51.25 33.67 18.04
N ASP A 384 -51.56 34.91 17.66
CA ASP A 384 -52.42 35.75 18.46
C ASP A 384 -53.78 35.04 18.54
N ASP A 385 -54.11 34.50 19.72
CA ASP A 385 -55.48 34.10 20.04
C ASP A 385 -56.27 35.39 20.28
N ASP A 386 -56.77 35.99 19.20
CA ASP A 386 -57.76 37.07 19.27
C ASP A 386 -59.08 36.48 19.83
N TYR A 387 -59.41 36.90 21.06
CA TYR A 387 -60.74 36.76 21.70
C TYR A 387 -61.58 38.01 21.46
#